data_AF-A0A8T3WEK0-F1
#
_entry.id   AF-A0A8T3WEK0-F1
#
_cell.length_a   1.000
_cell.length_b   1.000
_cell.length_c   1.000
_cell.angle_alpha   90.00
_cell.angle_beta   90.00
_cell.angle_gamma   90.00
#
_symmetry.space_group_name_H-M   'P 1'
#
loop_
_entity.id
_entity.type
_entity.pdbx_description
1 polymer ?
#
loop_
_entity_poly.entity_id
_entity_poly.type
_entity_poly.pdbx_seq_one_letter_code
_entity_poly.pdbx_strand_id
1 'polypeptide(L)'
;MTDKKIEDIVLYHGSLAELNSRDSEKQYRFAEALFFISDKVDRNKQLKEQLSTIGYDGLVNMKTSIVSIHFVLSGESTYYRVEGTPILRV
;
A
#
# COMPACT_ATOMS: atom_id res chain seq x y z
N MET A 1 -12.19 3.73 -17.52
CA MET A 1 -11.36 3.63 -16.31
C MET A 1 -12.26 3.06 -15.23
N THR A 2 -11.94 1.89 -14.69
CA THR A 2 -12.76 1.25 -13.65
C THR A 2 -12.53 1.99 -12.34
N ASP A 3 -13.56 2.70 -11.85
CA ASP A 3 -13.56 3.36 -10.54
C ASP A 3 -13.47 2.28 -9.44
N LYS A 4 -12.24 1.90 -9.08
CA LYS A 4 -11.99 1.04 -7.91
C LYS A 4 -12.24 1.86 -6.65
N LYS A 5 -13.23 1.47 -5.86
CA LYS A 5 -13.56 2.18 -4.63
C LYS A 5 -12.44 2.02 -3.60
N ILE A 6 -12.09 3.12 -2.93
CA ILE A 6 -11.05 3.17 -1.89
C ILE A 6 -11.32 2.16 -0.76
N GLU A 7 -12.60 1.92 -0.45
CA GLU A 7 -13.04 0.97 0.59
C GLU A 7 -12.66 -0.49 0.28
N ASP A 8 -12.55 -0.86 -1.00
CA ASP A 8 -12.23 -2.21 -1.45
C ASP A 8 -10.73 -2.52 -1.44
N ILE A 9 -9.88 -1.51 -1.24
CA ILE A 9 -8.42 -1.67 -1.24
C ILE A 9 -7.95 -2.29 0.07
N VAL A 10 -7.22 -3.40 -0.07
CA VAL A 10 -6.69 -4.19 1.04
C VAL A 10 -5.27 -3.74 1.39
N LEU A 11 -5.03 -3.43 2.67
CA LEU A 11 -3.69 -3.18 3.20
C LEU A 11 -3.37 -4.30 4.21
N TYR A 12 -2.34 -5.07 3.95
CA TYR A 12 -2.03 -6.28 4.72
C TYR A 12 -0.54 -6.40 5.06
N HIS A 13 -0.24 -6.67 6.33
CA HIS A 13 1.15 -6.80 6.81
C HIS A 13 1.76 -8.17 6.51
N GLY A 14 0.94 -9.22 6.43
CA GLY A 14 1.39 -10.58 6.14
C GLY A 14 1.60 -10.84 4.65
N SER A 15 1.88 -12.10 4.32
CA SER A 15 2.10 -12.56 2.95
C SER A 15 0.81 -12.69 2.15
N LEU A 16 0.94 -12.76 0.82
CA LEU A 16 -0.17 -13.07 -0.09
C LEU A 16 -0.81 -14.42 0.22
N ALA A 17 0.00 -15.43 0.56
CA ALA A 17 -0.50 -16.77 0.88
C ALA A 17 -1.42 -16.73 2.12
N GLU A 18 -1.01 -16.02 3.17
CA GLU A 18 -1.84 -15.82 4.37
C GLU A 18 -3.10 -15.01 4.09
N LEU A 19 -3.03 -14.03 3.19
CA LEU A 19 -4.20 -13.25 2.79
C LEU A 19 -5.21 -14.14 2.05
N ASN A 20 -4.76 -14.91 1.07
CA ASN A 20 -5.62 -15.79 0.26
C ASN A 20 -6.18 -16.98 1.07
N SER A 21 -5.51 -17.40 2.15
CA SER A 21 -6.01 -18.47 3.02
C SER A 21 -7.13 -18.02 3.96
N ARG A 22 -7.33 -16.70 4.14
CA ARG A 22 -8.34 -16.15 5.06
C ARG A 22 -9.74 -16.07 4.46
N ASP A 23 -9.84 -15.89 3.15
CA ASP A 23 -11.12 -15.68 2.46
C ASP A 23 -11.07 -16.33 1.06
N SER A 24 -11.78 -17.46 0.92
CA SER A 24 -11.85 -18.18 -0.35
C SER A 24 -12.58 -17.40 -1.45
N GLU A 25 -13.43 -16.44 -1.10
CA GLU A 25 -14.20 -15.64 -2.07
C GLU A 25 -13.39 -14.44 -2.61
N LYS A 26 -12.29 -14.08 -1.96
CA LYS A 26 -11.40 -12.98 -2.37
C LYS A 26 -9.98 -13.47 -2.56
N GLN A 27 -9.72 -13.96 -3.77
CA GLN A 27 -8.38 -14.38 -4.19
C GLN A 27 -7.61 -13.22 -4.82
N TYR A 28 -6.31 -13.17 -4.52
CA TYR A 28 -5.40 -12.15 -5.02
C TYR A 28 -4.16 -12.78 -5.67
N ARG A 29 -3.56 -12.04 -6.59
CA ARG A 29 -2.24 -12.33 -7.19
C ARG A 29 -1.35 -11.11 -7.08
N PHE A 30 -0.04 -11.30 -7.19
CA PHE A 30 0.88 -10.17 -7.31
C PHE A 30 0.60 -9.37 -8.59
N ALA A 31 0.71 -8.05 -8.49
CA ALA A 31 0.77 -7.18 -9.65
C ALA A 31 2.12 -7.33 -10.36
N GLU A 32 2.27 -6.73 -11.54
CA GLU A 32 3.55 -6.74 -12.27
C GLU A 32 4.67 -6.03 -11.50
N ALA A 33 4.33 -4.99 -10.74
CA ALA A 33 5.28 -4.32 -9.86
C ALA A 33 5.61 -5.21 -8.65
N LEU A 34 6.90 -5.44 -8.43
CA LEU A 34 7.38 -6.25 -7.30
C LEU A 34 7.45 -5.46 -5.99
N PHE A 35 7.36 -4.13 -6.06
CA PHE A 35 7.55 -3.25 -4.92
C PHE A 35 6.81 -1.93 -5.09
N PHE A 36 6.29 -1.41 -3.99
CA PHE A 36 5.63 -0.11 -3.90
C PHE A 36 6.16 0.64 -2.69
N ILE A 37 6.41 1.94 -2.84
CA ILE A 37 6.81 2.85 -1.76
C ILE A 37 5.91 4.09 -1.78
N SER A 38 5.47 4.56 -0.62
CA SER A 38 4.81 5.86 -0.45
C SER A 38 5.33 6.57 0.80
N ASP A 39 5.50 7.89 0.71
CA ASP A 39 6.05 8.80 1.73
C ASP A 39 4.98 9.69 2.39
N LYS A 40 3.71 9.26 2.34
CA LYS A 40 2.54 10.09 2.70
C LYS A 40 2.14 10.07 4.20
N VAL A 41 1.55 11.20 4.64
CA VAL A 41 1.30 11.57 6.05
C VAL A 41 0.01 10.98 6.63
N ASP A 42 -1.01 10.69 5.81
CA ASP A 42 -2.26 10.03 6.25
C ASP A 42 -2.30 8.56 5.79
N ARG A 43 -1.85 7.67 6.70
CA ARG A 43 -1.30 6.34 6.41
C ARG A 43 -2.17 5.46 5.50
N ASN A 44 -3.48 5.46 5.69
CA ASN A 44 -4.34 4.49 5.01
C ASN A 44 -5.16 5.10 3.87
N LYS A 45 -5.71 6.31 4.05
CA LYS A 45 -6.58 6.92 3.03
C LYS A 45 -5.80 7.30 1.78
N GLN A 46 -4.72 8.07 1.94
CA GLN A 46 -3.91 8.54 0.81
C GLN A 46 -3.18 7.38 0.11
N LEU A 47 -2.77 6.37 0.86
CA LEU A 47 -2.20 5.14 0.32
C LEU A 47 -3.21 4.39 -0.55
N LYS A 48 -4.44 4.21 -0.05
CA LYS A 48 -5.52 3.57 -0.82
C LYS A 48 -5.91 4.40 -2.06
N GLU A 49 -5.93 5.73 -1.97
CA GLU A 49 -6.17 6.59 -3.13
C GLU A 49 -5.09 6.41 -4.22
N GLN A 50 -3.82 6.32 -3.83
CA GLN A 50 -2.72 6.05 -4.77
C GLN A 50 -2.84 4.67 -5.41
N LEU A 51 -3.08 3.63 -4.61
CA LEU A 51 -3.25 2.26 -5.10
C LEU A 51 -4.44 2.16 -6.07
N SER A 52 -5.56 2.82 -5.74
CA SER A 52 -6.75 2.88 -6.60
C SER A 52 -6.43 3.58 -7.93
N THR A 53 -5.75 4.72 -7.87
CA THR A 53 -5.34 5.48 -9.07
C THR A 53 -4.44 4.67 -10.00
N ILE A 54 -3.52 3.88 -9.43
CA ILE A 54 -2.63 2.99 -10.20
C ILE A 54 -3.39 1.74 -10.70
N GLY A 55 -4.50 1.38 -10.05
CA GLY A 55 -5.33 0.23 -10.40
C GLY A 55 -5.01 -1.04 -9.61
N TYR A 56 -4.27 -0.94 -8.50
CA TYR A 56 -4.02 -2.07 -7.60
C TYR A 56 -5.20 -2.30 -6.64
N ASP A 57 -5.41 -3.55 -6.25
CA ASP A 57 -6.48 -3.95 -5.30
C ASP A 57 -5.97 -4.00 -3.86
N GLY A 58 -4.66 -3.81 -3.65
CA GLY A 58 -4.09 -3.79 -2.33
C GLY A 58 -2.58 -3.84 -2.28
N LEU A 59 -2.09 -4.03 -1.07
CA LEU A 59 -0.67 -4.16 -0.73
C LEU A 59 -0.50 -5.25 0.33
N VAL A 60 0.43 -6.17 0.11
CA VAL A 60 0.85 -7.21 1.09
C VAL A 60 2.32 -7.01 1.50
N ASN A 61 2.79 -7.76 2.49
CA ASN A 61 4.13 -7.61 3.07
C ASN A 61 4.40 -6.17 3.53
N MET A 62 3.35 -5.47 3.98
CA MET A 62 3.44 -4.05 4.24
C MET A 62 4.34 -3.76 5.44
N LYS A 63 5.32 -2.87 5.24
CA LYS A 63 6.19 -2.33 6.28
C LYS A 63 5.98 -0.83 6.38
N THR A 64 6.00 -0.27 7.59
CA THR A 64 6.00 1.17 7.78
C THR A 64 7.22 1.57 8.60
N SER A 65 7.94 2.56 8.10
CA SER A 65 9.12 3.14 8.74
C SER A 65 8.91 4.64 8.92
N ILE A 66 9.44 5.20 9.99
CA ILE A 66 9.48 6.65 10.20
C ILE A 66 10.78 7.17 9.58
N VAL A 67 10.68 8.18 8.72
CA VAL A 67 11.83 8.81 8.07
C VAL A 67 11.86 10.28 8.45
N SER A 68 12.89 10.68 9.19
CA SER A 68 13.19 12.08 9.46
C SER A 68 14.11 12.61 8.37
N ILE A 69 13.66 13.63 7.65
CA ILE A 69 14.49 14.38 6.71
C ILE A 69 14.81 15.73 7.35
N HIS A 70 16.10 15.97 7.55
CA HIS A 70 16.58 17.24 8.09
C HIS A 70 16.82 18.23 6.94
N PHE A 71 16.00 19.27 6.85
CA PHE A 71 16.19 20.33 5.86
C PHE A 71 17.00 21.47 6.48
N VAL A 72 18.14 21.79 5.88
CA VAL A 72 19.12 22.77 6.39
C VAL A 72 18.52 24.16 6.65
N LEU A 73 17.42 24.52 5.97
CA LEU A 73 16.77 25.84 6.07
C LEU A 73 15.35 25.80 6.66
N SER A 74 14.75 24.61 6.83
CA SER A 74 13.32 24.45 7.16
C SER A 74 13.06 23.63 8.42
N GLY A 75 14.12 23.09 9.05
CA GLY A 75 14.02 22.21 10.21
C GLY A 75 13.83 20.73 9.84
N GLU A 76 13.59 19.91 10.86
CA GLU A 76 13.35 18.48 10.69
C GLU A 76 11.89 18.23 10.32
N SER A 77 11.67 17.50 9.23
CA SER A 77 10.34 17.01 8.87
C SER A 77 10.32 15.48 8.96
N THR A 78 9.37 14.96 9.73
CA THR A 78 9.17 13.52 9.90
C THR A 78 8.03 13.05 9.00
N TYR A 79 8.29 12.05 8.17
CA TYR A 79 7.30 11.42 7.30
C TYR A 79 7.24 9.91 7.54
N TYR A 80 6.11 9.31 7.19
CA TYR A 80 5.95 7.86 7.21
C TYR A 80 6.25 7.30 5.83
N ARG A 81 7.17 6.35 5.74
CA ARG A 81 7.41 5.56 4.56
C ARG A 81 6.68 4.23 4.69
N VAL A 82 5.77 3.93 3.76
CA VAL A 82 5.13 2.62 3.63
C VAL A 82 5.73 1.90 2.43
N GLU A 83 6.09 0.65 2.64
CA GLU A 83 6.66 -0.25 1.63
C GLU A 83 5.83 -1.54 1.56
N GLY A 84 5.70 -2.14 0.39
CA GLY A 84 5.05 -3.45 0.27
C GLY A 84 5.03 -3.97 -1.16
N THR A 85 4.37 -5.11 -1.37
CA THR A 85 4.18 -5.72 -2.69
C THR A 85 2.74 -5.51 -3.15
N PRO A 86 2.51 -4.84 -4.29
CA PRO A 86 1.15 -4.59 -4.77
C PRO A 86 0.48 -5.86 -5.28
N ILE A 87 -0.84 -5.93 -5.11
CA ILE A 87 -1.67 -7.08 -5.48
C ILE A 87 -2.87 -6.66 -6.33
N LEU A 88 -3.36 -7.61 -7.12
CA LEU A 88 -4.56 -7.51 -7.93
C LEU A 88 -5.53 -8.62 -7.53
N ARG A 89 -6.82 -8.33 -7.55
CA ARG A 89 -7.88 -9.33 -7.38
C ARG A 89 -7.93 -10.22 -8.63
N VAL A 90 -8.14 -11.52 -8.41
CA VAL A 90 -8.29 -12.54 -9.46
C VAL A 90 -9.76 -12.69 -9.83
#